data_AF-A0A7C4AA23-F1
#
_entry.id   AF-A0A7C4AA23-F1
#
_cell.length_a   1.000
_cell.length_b   1.000
_cell.length_c   1.000
_cell.angle_alpha   90.00
_cell.angle_beta   90.00
_cell.angle_gamma   90.00
#
_symmetry.space_group_name_H-M   'P 1'
#
loop_
_entity.id
_entity.type
_entity.pdbx_description
1 polymer ?
#
loop_
_entity_poly.entity_id
_entity_poly.type
_entity_poly.pdbx_seq_one_letter_code
_entity_poly.pdbx_strand_id
1 'polypeptide(L)' 'MVSNLKLTGIIWDKKEYVALVEAPDGLGYVLKVNDRIGTSSRVARISSDSVVFEVKEKPYLPDSRIREVVLKLKKEE' A
#
# COMPACT_ATOMS: atom_id res chain seq x y z
N MET A 1 -3.65 5.53 9.70
CA MET A 1 -3.88 6.17 8.37
C MET A 1 -2.73 5.74 7.47
N VAL A 2 -2.99 5.17 6.30
CA VAL A 2 -1.94 4.72 5.35
C VAL A 2 -1.06 5.87 4.82
N SER A 3 -1.43 7.11 5.10
CA SER A 3 -0.73 8.34 4.72
C SER A 3 0.68 8.48 5.31
N ASN A 4 1.00 7.78 6.40
CA ASN A 4 2.32 7.82 7.03
C ASN A 4 3.25 6.68 6.61
N LEU A 5 2.82 5.80 5.70
CA LEU A 5 3.69 4.75 5.16
C LEU A 5 4.56 5.35 4.06
N LYS A 6 5.88 5.25 4.22
CA LYS A 6 6.84 5.68 3.20
C LYS A 6 7.15 4.48 2.31
N LEU A 7 6.79 4.53 1.03
CA LEU A 7 7.23 3.50 0.08
C LEU A 7 8.74 3.66 -0.12
N THR A 8 9.51 2.69 0.37
CA THR A 8 10.97 2.72 0.35
C THR A 8 11.54 1.96 -0.85
N GLY A 9 10.79 0.99 -1.38
CA GLY A 9 11.23 0.25 -2.56
C GLY A 9 10.12 -0.58 -3.19
N ILE A 10 10.37 -1.04 -4.41
CA ILE A 10 9.56 -2.05 -5.08
C ILE A 10 10.51 -3.12 -5.57
N ILE A 11 10.25 -4.36 -5.17
CA ILE A 11 11.02 -5.54 -5.52
C ILE A 11 10.23 -6.29 -6.60
N TRP A 12 10.92 -6.81 -7.59
CA TRP A 12 10.34 -7.78 -8.51
C TRP A 12 10.69 -9.18 -8.00
N ASP A 13 9.72 -9.84 -7.37
CA ASP A 13 9.83 -11.27 -7.11
C ASP A 13 9.49 -12.01 -8.42
N LYS A 14 10.09 -13.18 -8.66
CA LYS A 14 10.03 -13.89 -9.95
C LYS A 14 8.60 -14.11 -10.51
N LYS A 15 7.56 -13.94 -9.69
CA LYS A 15 6.15 -14.05 -10.06
C LYS A 15 5.34 -12.76 -9.91
N GLU A 16 5.78 -11.77 -9.12
CA GLU A 16 4.97 -10.61 -8.76
C GLU A 16 5.79 -9.41 -8.26
N TYR A 17 5.26 -8.19 -8.42
CA TYR A 17 5.84 -7.02 -7.77
C TYR A 17 5.47 -7.01 -6.28
N VAL A 18 6.46 -6.77 -5.44
CA VAL A 18 6.35 -6.61 -3.99
C VAL A 18 6.74 -5.20 -3.62
N ALA A 19 5.92 -4.52 -2.82
CA ALA A 19 6.19 -3.17 -2.37
C ALA A 19 6.77 -3.18 -0.97
N LEU A 20 7.88 -2.48 -0.75
CA LEU A 20 8.50 -2.33 0.55
C LEU A 20 8.11 -0.96 1.11
N VAL A 21 7.39 -0.95 2.21
CA VAL A 21 6.95 0.26 2.89
C VAL A 21 7.56 0.33 4.29
N GLU A 22 7.92 1.52 4.73
CA GLU A 22 8.36 1.78 6.09
C GLU A 22 7.21 2.43 6.85
N ALA A 23 6.85 1.84 7.98
CA ALA A 23 5.92 2.42 8.94
C ALA A 23 6.61 3.54 9.73
N PRO A 24 5.84 4.53 10.24
CA PRO A 24 6.40 5.59 11.09
C PRO A 24 7.05 5.04 12.38
N ASP A 25 6.72 3.80 12.77
CA ASP A 25 7.37 3.06 13.86
C ASP A 25 8.80 2.60 13.53
N GLY A 26 9.30 2.87 12.32
CA GLY A 26 10.63 2.43 11.84
C GLY A 26 10.68 0.98 11.39
N LEU A 27 9.53 0.30 11.32
CA LEU A 27 9.41 -1.08 10.86
C LEU A 27 9.15 -1.13 9.36
N GLY A 28 9.96 -1.89 8.64
CA GLY A 28 9.77 -2.21 7.23
C GLY A 28 8.76 -3.34 7.05
N TYR A 29 7.76 -3.14 6.20
CA TYR A 29 6.76 -4.12 5.80
C TYR A 29 6.84 -4.39 4.30
N VAL A 30 6.62 -5.65 3.92
CA VAL A 30 6.54 -6.06 2.51
C VAL A 30 5.07 -6.30 2.18
N LEU A 31 4.58 -5.60 1.17
CA LEU A 31 3.21 -5.64 0.70
C LEU A 31 3.13 -6.33 -0.65
N LYS A 32 2.11 -7.18 -0.79
CA LYS A 32 1.81 -7.93 -2.01
C LYS A 32 0.44 -7.52 -2.55
N VAL A 33 0.17 -7.82 -3.82
CA VAL A 33 -1.18 -7.62 -4.36
C VAL A 33 -2.16 -8.48 -3.55
N ASN A 34 -3.31 -7.91 -3.14
CA ASN A 34 -4.28 -8.48 -2.18
C ASN A 34 -3.88 -8.46 -0.70
N ASP A 35 -2.69 -7.97 -0.34
CA ASP A 35 -2.31 -7.85 1.06
C ASP A 35 -3.15 -6.77 1.78
N ARG A 36 -3.45 -6.97 3.07
CA ARG A 36 -4.31 -6.08 3.87
C ARG A 36 -3.46 -5.21 4.78
N ILE A 37 -3.58 -3.89 4.62
CA ILE A 37 -2.87 -2.90 5.41
C ILE A 37 -3.83 -2.31 6.44
N GLY A 38 -3.64 -2.74 7.68
CA GLY A 38 -4.52 -2.37 8.79
C GLY A 38 -5.94 -2.92 8.62
N THR A 39 -6.91 -2.28 9.26
CA THR A 39 -8.29 -2.80 9.38
C THR A 39 -9.17 -2.52 8.16
N SER A 40 -8.78 -1.58 7.29
CA SER A 40 -9.67 -1.08 6.23
C SER A 40 -8.99 -0.84 4.89
N SER A 41 -7.70 -1.15 4.74
CA SER A 41 -6.97 -0.92 3.49
C SER A 41 -6.46 -2.24 2.92
N ARG A 42 -6.39 -2.34 1.60
CA ARG A 42 -5.74 -3.45 0.90
C ARG A 42 -4.96 -2.97 -0.31
N VAL A 43 -4.00 -3.76 -0.75
CA VAL A 43 -3.30 -3.54 -2.02
C VAL A 43 -4.18 -4.01 -3.17
N ALA A 44 -4.57 -3.09 -4.04
CA ALA A 44 -5.27 -3.40 -5.27
C ALA A 44 -4.30 -3.83 -6.37
N ARG A 45 -3.18 -3.12 -6.50
CA ARG A 45 -2.17 -3.38 -7.54
C ARG A 45 -0.80 -2.85 -7.14
N ILE A 46 0.24 -3.55 -7.58
CA ILE A 46 1.64 -3.10 -7.46
C ILE A 46 2.22 -3.02 -8.88
N SER A 47 2.83 -1.90 -9.19
CA SER A 47 3.60 -1.63 -10.41
C SER A 47 5.06 -1.35 -10.06
N SER A 48 5.94 -1.28 -11.04
CA SER A 48 7.39 -1.11 -10.84
C SER A 48 7.81 0.19 -10.11
N ASP A 49 6.96 1.22 -10.13
CA ASP A 49 7.22 2.54 -9.49
C ASP A 49 6.08 3.00 -8.57
N SER A 50 4.96 2.29 -8.55
CA SER A 50 3.74 2.77 -7.89
C SER A 50 2.94 1.64 -7.29
N VAL A 51 2.27 1.92 -6.18
CA VAL A 51 1.39 0.98 -5.49
C VAL A 51 0.01 1.60 -5.35
N VAL A 52 -1.01 0.84 -5.75
CA VAL A 52 -2.41 1.25 -5.64
C VAL A 52 -3.03 0.54 -4.45
N PHE A 53 -3.53 1.33 -3.52
CA PHE A 53 -4.22 0.88 -2.32
C PHE A 53 -5.69 1.22 -2.40
N GLU A 54 -6.57 0.27 -2.10
CA GLU A 54 -7.98 0.54 -1.84
C GLU A 54 -8.18 0.71 -0.34
N VAL A 55 -8.60 1.89 0.10
CA VAL A 55 -8.92 2.22 1.48
C VAL A 55 -10.42 2.35 1.63
N LYS A 56 -11.04 1.51 2.46
CA LYS A 56 -12.43 1.67 2.87
C LYS A 56 -12.48 2.68 4.02
N GLU A 57 -13.16 3.80 3.82
CA GLU A 57 -13.22 4.85 4.84
C GLU A 57 -14.07 4.42 6.05
N LYS A 58 -15.07 3.54 5.85
CA LYS A 58 -16.00 3.11 6.92
C LYS A 58 -16.39 1.63 6.85
N PRO A 59 -15.50 0.66 7.09
CA PRO A 59 -15.75 -0.77 6.85
C PRO A 59 -17.02 -1.37 7.48
N TYR A 60 -17.62 -0.69 8.47
CA TYR A 60 -18.86 -1.07 9.16
C TYR A 60 -20.15 -0.62 8.45
N LEU A 61 -20.08 0.22 7.42
CA LEU A 61 -21.25 0.73 6.70
C LEU A 61 -21.35 0.09 5.30
N PRO A 62 -22.56 -0.30 4.86
CA PRO A 62 -22.78 -0.90 3.54
C PRO A 62 -22.46 0.09 2.39
N ASP A 63 -22.64 1.39 2.61
CA ASP A 63 -22.35 2.49 1.66
C ASP A 63 -20.93 3.06 1.83
N SER A 64 -19.97 2.19 2.12
CA SER A 64 -18.58 2.60 2.29
C SER A 64 -17.98 3.13 1.01
N ARG A 65 -17.57 4.41 1.02
CA ARG A 65 -16.69 4.95 -0.02
C ARG A 65 -15.34 4.25 0.03
N ILE A 66 -14.99 3.60 -1.07
CA ILE A 66 -13.64 3.10 -1.34
C ILE A 66 -12.85 4.27 -1.92
N ARG A 67 -11.73 4.61 -1.30
CA ARG A 67 -10.77 5.58 -1.82
C ARG A 67 -9.56 4.83 -2.34
N GLU A 68 -9.25 5.02 -3.60
CA GLU A 68 -8.00 4.56 -4.17
C GLU A 68 -6.89 5.55 -3.83
N VAL A 69 -5.87 5.07 -3.13
CA VAL A 69 -4.68 5.83 -2.77
C VAL A 69 -3.53 5.26 -3.58
N VAL A 70 -3.00 6.08 -4.49
CA VAL A 70 -1.80 5.73 -5.26
C VAL A 70 -0.60 6.26 -4.51
N LEU A 71 0.25 5.35 -4.05
CA LEU A 71 1.50 5.67 -3.39
C LEU A 71 2.62 5.42 -4.39
N LYS A 72 3.24 6.51 -4.84
CA LYS A 72 4.39 6.46 -5.75
C LYS A 72 5.67 6.30 -4.96
N LEU A 73 6.65 5.61 -5.54
CA LEU A 73 7.95 5.46 -4.93
C LEU A 73 8.62 6.84 -4.91
N LYS A 74 8.77 7.42 -3.72
CA LYS A 74 9.55 8.65 -3.56
C LYS A 74 11.01 8.25 -3.71
N LYS A 75 11.57 8.43 -4.91
CA LYS A 75 13.02 8.51 -5.08
C LYS A 75 13.48 9.71 -4.26
N GLU A 76 14.23 9.45 -3.20
CA GLU A 76 15.03 10.49 -2.57
C GLU A 76 16.13 10.84 -3.60
N GLU A 77 16.15 12.10 -4.03
CA GLU A 77 17.13 12.68 -4.97
C GLU A 77 18.22 13.40 -4.17
#